data_AF-A0A7C0ZDR8-F1
#
_entry.id   AF-A0A7C0ZDR8-F1
#
_cell.length_a   1.000
_cell.length_b   1.000
_cell.length_c   1.000
_cell.angle_alpha   90.00
_cell.angle_beta   90.00
_cell.angle_gamma   90.00
#
_symmetry.space_group_name_H-M   'P 1'
#
loop_
_entity.id
_entity.type
_entity.pdbx_description
1 polymer ?
#
loop_
_entity_poly.entity_id
_entity_poly.type
_entity_poly.pdbx_seq_one_letter_code
_entity_poly.pdbx_strand_id
1 'polypeptide(L)'
;KTGGGTGFTFTHLRPKNDVVKSTGGIASGPLSFMRVFDVATDIIKQGGKRRGANMGILRYDHPDIFDFITAKSTEGILSNFNISVAITEEFMKAVENDDEIDLINPRDGKPVRRVKARVIFDLLVYNAWKSGDPGIIFVDRLDRDNPTPHIGHIESTNPCGEQPLLPYEACNLGSINLSKFVKDGKIDYEHLKEVVYTAVHFLDNVIDMSRYPLEQIDRMVRGNRKIGLGVMGFADMLIQLGIPYNSDEALQKAEEIMSFISKTAKEKSRQLAEERGAFPNFKGSVFDQRGEPPIRNATLTTIAPTGTISIIGGCSSGIEPLFAVVYIRNVMEGTELLEVNPYFERIAKEQGFYSEELMREVARTGSVQHVRGIPEKVKRLFVTAHDIHPEWHVRMQAAFQKYVDNAVSKTVNLPYHATPRDVEMIYMLGYKLGVKGITVYRDGSKSEQVIYIGDSRNRTETTPPSVNLNLGNGFLNVDSEYSGGCETCTI
;
A
#
# COMPACT_ATOMS: atom_id res chain seq x y z
N LYS A 1 3.84 12.09 17.58
CA LYS A 1 4.96 12.72 18.32
C LYS A 1 6.35 12.21 17.91
N THR A 2 6.63 10.91 18.00
CA THR A 2 7.98 10.33 17.78
C THR A 2 8.29 9.95 16.32
N GLY A 3 7.38 10.21 15.39
CA GLY A 3 7.59 9.98 13.95
C GLY A 3 7.10 8.63 13.40
N GLY A 4 6.51 7.78 14.25
CA GLY A 4 5.84 6.56 13.81
C GLY A 4 4.48 6.84 13.20
N GLY A 5 4.15 6.13 12.12
CA GLY A 5 2.79 6.02 11.61
C GLY A 5 1.99 4.99 12.40
N THR A 6 0.66 5.13 12.45
CA THR A 6 -0.20 4.24 13.24
C THR A 6 -1.31 3.63 12.39
N GLY A 7 -1.85 2.49 12.82
CA GLY A 7 -2.94 1.81 12.17
C GLY A 7 -4.01 1.41 13.17
N PHE A 8 -5.27 1.60 12.80
CA PHE A 8 -6.40 1.32 13.66
C PHE A 8 -7.46 0.54 12.89
N THR A 9 -8.02 -0.48 13.54
CA THR A 9 -9.33 -1.02 13.18
C THR A 9 -10.39 -0.29 14.00
N PHE A 10 -11.43 0.21 13.33
CA PHE A 10 -12.59 0.83 13.95
C PHE A 10 -13.80 -0.12 13.98
N THR A 11 -13.61 -1.37 13.54
CA THR A 11 -14.66 -2.40 13.37
C THR A 11 -15.38 -2.73 14.68
N HIS A 12 -14.71 -2.64 15.82
CA HIS A 12 -15.29 -2.98 17.13
C HIS A 12 -16.09 -1.83 17.75
N LEU A 13 -16.06 -0.63 17.16
CA LEU A 13 -16.87 0.48 17.65
C LEU A 13 -18.33 0.27 17.26
N ARG A 14 -19.25 0.48 18.19
CA ARG A 14 -20.68 0.42 17.91
C ARG A 14 -21.06 1.44 16.81
N PRO A 15 -22.07 1.12 15.98
CA PRO A 15 -22.45 1.98 14.88
C PRO A 15 -23.13 3.26 15.36
N LYS A 16 -23.21 4.24 14.46
CA LYS A 16 -23.96 5.48 14.69
C LYS A 16 -25.41 5.16 15.04
N ASN A 17 -25.96 5.94 15.97
CA ASN A 17 -27.31 5.78 16.52
C ASN A 17 -27.55 4.52 17.38
N ASP A 18 -26.54 3.68 17.67
CA ASP A 18 -26.70 2.56 18.62
C ASP A 18 -26.87 3.07 20.07
N VAL A 19 -27.58 2.30 20.88
CA VAL A 19 -27.99 2.69 22.24
C VAL A 19 -26.79 2.71 23.19
N VAL A 20 -26.67 3.77 23.99
CA VAL A 20 -25.71 3.90 25.09
C VAL A 20 -26.44 3.79 26.42
N LYS A 21 -26.55 2.56 26.95
CA LYS A 21 -27.34 2.24 28.16
C LYS A 21 -27.02 3.09 29.39
N SER A 22 -25.77 3.49 29.58
CA SER A 22 -25.33 4.24 30.76
C SER A 22 -25.80 5.70 30.76
N THR A 23 -26.00 6.30 29.60
CA THR A 23 -26.40 7.71 29.46
C THR A 23 -27.81 7.88 28.90
N GLY A 24 -28.44 6.81 28.42
CA GLY A 24 -29.71 6.87 27.70
C GLY A 24 -29.61 7.52 26.31
N GLY A 25 -28.39 7.87 25.88
CA GLY A 25 -28.12 8.52 24.60
C GLY A 25 -27.83 7.56 23.46
N ILE A 26 -27.45 8.13 22.32
CA ILE A 26 -27.07 7.42 21.10
C ILE A 26 -25.57 7.58 20.80
N ALA A 27 -25.00 6.58 20.13
CA ALA A 27 -23.60 6.59 19.74
C ALA A 27 -23.37 7.45 18.48
N SER A 28 -22.19 8.09 18.39
CA SER A 28 -21.78 8.92 17.25
C SER A 28 -21.16 8.14 16.09
N GLY A 29 -20.89 6.84 16.27
CA GLY A 29 -20.28 5.95 15.27
C GLY A 29 -18.76 6.14 15.09
N PRO A 30 -18.09 5.22 14.37
CA PRO A 30 -16.64 5.16 14.23
C PRO A 30 -16.05 6.39 13.54
N LEU A 31 -16.72 6.95 12.53
CA LEU A 31 -16.25 8.13 11.80
C LEU A 31 -16.09 9.37 12.71
N SER A 32 -16.96 9.52 13.69
CA SER A 32 -16.87 10.63 14.65
C SER A 32 -15.62 10.49 15.52
N PHE A 33 -15.27 9.28 15.94
CA PHE A 33 -14.01 9.02 16.66
C PHE A 33 -12.79 9.20 15.76
N MET A 34 -12.85 8.73 14.51
CA MET A 34 -11.76 8.94 13.53
C MET A 34 -11.42 10.42 13.34
N ARG A 35 -12.43 11.31 13.30
CA ARG A 35 -12.22 12.77 13.25
C ARG A 35 -11.43 13.30 14.45
N VAL A 36 -11.65 12.75 15.64
CA VAL A 36 -10.86 13.14 16.83
C VAL A 36 -9.38 12.76 16.64
N PHE A 37 -9.10 11.55 16.14
CA PHE A 37 -7.72 11.13 15.85
C PHE A 37 -7.10 11.97 14.73
N ASP A 38 -7.87 12.32 13.71
CA ASP A 38 -7.41 13.14 12.58
C ASP A 38 -6.97 14.53 13.05
N VAL A 39 -7.81 15.22 13.82
CA VAL A 39 -7.50 16.54 14.40
C VAL A 39 -6.31 16.45 15.36
N ALA A 40 -6.26 15.44 16.22
CA ALA A 40 -5.13 15.24 17.12
C ALA A 40 -3.81 15.02 16.35
N THR A 41 -3.86 14.31 15.22
CA THR A 41 -2.69 14.04 14.38
C THR A 41 -2.21 15.29 13.65
N ASP A 42 -3.13 16.14 13.19
CA ASP A 42 -2.78 17.42 12.56
C ASP A 42 -2.11 18.39 13.55
N ILE A 43 -2.54 18.37 14.81
CA ILE A 43 -1.93 19.19 15.87
C ILE A 43 -0.55 18.65 16.27
N ILE A 44 -0.39 17.33 16.39
CA ILE A 44 0.84 16.70 16.92
C ILE A 44 1.82 16.37 15.78
N LYS A 45 2.56 17.37 15.31
CA LYS A 45 3.59 17.22 14.24
C LYS A 45 4.99 16.96 14.82
N GLN A 46 5.75 16.03 14.23
CA GLN A 46 7.13 15.75 14.68
C GLN A 46 8.06 16.90 14.26
N GLY A 47 8.64 17.58 15.26
CA GLY A 47 9.59 18.68 15.05
C GLY A 47 9.02 19.84 14.20
N GLY A 48 7.68 20.00 14.18
CA GLY A 48 6.98 20.98 13.36
C GLY A 48 7.00 20.72 11.84
N LYS A 49 7.66 19.65 11.36
CA LYS A 49 7.87 19.42 9.91
C LYS A 49 7.22 18.14 9.36
N ARG A 50 7.21 17.03 10.11
CA ARG A 50 6.64 15.76 9.62
C ARG A 50 5.23 15.56 10.17
N ARG A 51 4.24 15.54 9.28
CA ARG A 51 2.84 15.22 9.61
C ARG A 51 2.74 13.75 10.05
N GLY A 52 1.88 13.48 11.03
CA GLY A 52 1.54 12.09 11.37
C GLY A 52 0.72 11.45 10.26
N ALA A 53 0.76 10.12 10.17
CA ALA A 53 0.01 9.36 9.20
C ALA A 53 -0.67 8.19 9.90
N ASN A 54 -1.96 8.00 9.61
CA ASN A 54 -2.77 6.95 10.18
C ASN A 54 -3.37 6.06 9.07
N MET A 55 -3.54 4.78 9.38
CA MET A 55 -4.43 3.87 8.66
C MET A 55 -5.72 3.72 9.46
N GLY A 56 -6.86 3.84 8.80
CA GLY A 56 -8.18 3.56 9.37
C GLY A 56 -8.85 2.44 8.59
N ILE A 57 -9.22 1.37 9.29
CA ILE A 57 -9.86 0.20 8.66
C ILE A 57 -11.21 -0.07 9.29
N LEU A 58 -12.20 -0.34 8.44
CA LEU A 58 -13.52 -0.81 8.84
C LEU A 58 -13.88 -2.06 8.04
N ARG A 59 -14.41 -3.09 8.70
CA ARG A 59 -14.83 -4.33 8.02
C ARG A 59 -16.10 -4.11 7.19
N TYR A 60 -16.18 -4.79 6.06
CA TYR A 60 -17.25 -4.65 5.07
C TYR A 60 -18.68 -4.84 5.60
N ASP A 61 -18.85 -5.59 6.69
CA ASP A 61 -20.13 -5.92 7.31
C ASP A 61 -20.48 -4.98 8.48
N HIS A 62 -19.70 -3.93 8.72
CA HIS A 62 -20.05 -2.94 9.74
C HIS A 62 -21.26 -2.09 9.28
N PRO A 63 -22.25 -1.75 10.16
CA PRO A 63 -23.44 -1.02 9.74
C PRO A 63 -23.17 0.37 9.15
N ASP A 64 -22.07 1.02 9.57
CA ASP A 64 -21.63 2.32 9.04
C ASP A 64 -20.70 2.21 7.81
N ILE A 65 -20.65 1.07 7.13
CA ILE A 65 -19.72 0.84 6.00
C ILE A 65 -19.93 1.83 4.85
N PHE A 66 -21.18 2.18 4.53
CA PHE A 66 -21.49 3.11 3.45
C PHE A 66 -20.91 4.50 3.72
N ASP A 67 -21.15 5.04 4.92
CA ASP A 67 -20.62 6.34 5.35
C ASP A 67 -19.09 6.31 5.37
N PHE A 68 -18.49 5.17 5.75
CA PHE A 68 -17.03 5.01 5.79
C PHE A 68 -16.40 5.04 4.40
N ILE A 69 -17.00 4.34 3.43
CA ILE A 69 -16.50 4.32 2.04
C ILE A 69 -16.54 5.73 1.43
N THR A 70 -17.57 6.51 1.72
CA THR A 70 -17.72 7.88 1.20
C THR A 70 -17.07 8.95 2.09
N ALA A 71 -16.38 8.57 3.17
CA ALA A 71 -15.92 9.52 4.18
C ALA A 71 -14.94 10.57 3.65
N LYS A 72 -14.17 10.21 2.62
CA LYS A 72 -13.17 11.07 1.96
C LYS A 72 -13.63 11.61 0.60
N SER A 73 -14.90 11.44 0.25
CA SER A 73 -15.45 12.02 -0.99
C SER A 73 -15.48 13.56 -0.94
N THR A 74 -15.47 14.14 0.26
CA THR A 74 -15.30 15.58 0.50
C THR A 74 -13.87 15.87 0.93
N GLU A 75 -13.26 16.86 0.28
CA GLU A 75 -11.89 17.27 0.55
C GLU A 75 -11.73 17.80 2.00
N GLY A 76 -10.55 17.60 2.57
CA GLY A 76 -10.23 18.05 3.93
C GLY A 76 -10.70 17.12 5.07
N ILE A 77 -11.61 16.19 4.80
CA ILE A 77 -12.06 15.21 5.81
C ILE A 77 -11.08 14.04 5.90
N LEU A 78 -10.66 13.69 7.12
CA LEU A 78 -9.74 12.56 7.40
C LEU A 78 -8.42 12.69 6.62
N SER A 79 -7.89 13.91 6.54
CA SER A 79 -6.71 14.24 5.72
C SER A 79 -5.44 13.53 6.19
N ASN A 80 -5.35 13.15 7.46
CA ASN A 80 -4.21 12.41 8.03
C ASN A 80 -4.42 10.89 8.05
N PHE A 81 -5.50 10.41 7.43
CA PHE A 81 -5.80 8.99 7.30
C PHE A 81 -5.72 8.54 5.83
N ASN A 82 -5.02 7.44 5.61
CA ASN A 82 -5.41 6.51 4.56
C ASN A 82 -6.55 5.65 5.12
N ILE A 83 -7.57 5.37 4.30
CA ILE A 83 -8.66 4.48 4.71
C ILE A 83 -8.69 3.24 3.83
N SER A 84 -9.04 2.11 4.42
CA SER A 84 -9.23 0.86 3.67
C SER A 84 -10.37 0.06 4.25
N VAL A 85 -11.09 -0.66 3.39
CA VAL A 85 -12.11 -1.60 3.84
C VAL A 85 -11.49 -2.98 4.00
N ALA A 86 -11.67 -3.55 5.19
CA ALA A 86 -11.32 -4.94 5.44
C ALA A 86 -12.39 -5.84 4.81
N ILE A 87 -12.01 -6.56 3.77
CA ILE A 87 -12.82 -7.54 3.04
C ILE A 87 -12.31 -8.95 3.32
N THR A 88 -13.13 -9.95 3.01
CA THR A 88 -12.80 -11.37 3.15
C THR A 88 -13.04 -12.11 1.84
N GLU A 89 -12.50 -13.31 1.69
CA GLU A 89 -12.81 -14.18 0.56
C GLU A 89 -14.28 -14.57 0.52
N GLU A 90 -14.96 -14.66 1.67
CA GLU A 90 -16.41 -14.85 1.75
C GLU A 90 -17.17 -13.68 1.13
N PHE A 91 -16.81 -12.44 1.47
CA PHE A 91 -17.39 -11.26 0.84
C PHE A 91 -17.18 -11.25 -0.67
N MET A 92 -15.98 -11.58 -1.14
CA MET A 92 -15.70 -11.61 -2.58
C MET A 92 -16.51 -12.69 -3.32
N LYS A 93 -16.71 -13.86 -2.72
CA LYS A 93 -17.60 -14.89 -3.27
C LYS A 93 -19.05 -14.39 -3.34
N ALA A 94 -19.51 -13.71 -2.28
CA ALA A 94 -20.84 -13.10 -2.27
C ALA A 94 -20.99 -12.03 -3.38
N VAL A 95 -19.94 -11.24 -3.63
CA VAL A 95 -19.91 -10.31 -4.76
C VAL A 95 -20.05 -11.08 -6.07
N GLU A 96 -19.21 -12.08 -6.33
CA GLU A 96 -19.22 -12.87 -7.57
C GLU A 96 -20.57 -13.54 -7.85
N ASN A 97 -21.24 -14.05 -6.81
CA ASN A 97 -22.54 -14.72 -6.90
C ASN A 97 -23.74 -13.76 -6.91
N ASP A 98 -23.51 -12.45 -6.72
CA ASP A 98 -24.57 -11.47 -6.45
C ASP A 98 -25.44 -11.83 -5.22
N ASP A 99 -24.80 -12.36 -4.17
CA ASP A 99 -25.45 -12.72 -2.92
C ASP A 99 -25.70 -11.49 -2.01
N GLU A 100 -26.61 -11.67 -1.05
CA GLU A 100 -26.82 -10.72 0.04
C GLU A 100 -25.98 -11.08 1.27
N ILE A 101 -25.57 -10.06 2.01
CA ILE A 101 -24.85 -10.17 3.27
C ILE A 101 -25.55 -9.37 4.37
N ASP A 102 -25.36 -9.79 5.61
CA ASP A 102 -25.86 -9.07 6.78
C ASP A 102 -24.82 -8.07 7.30
N LEU A 103 -25.25 -6.85 7.59
CA LEU A 103 -24.49 -5.87 8.35
C LEU A 103 -24.67 -6.15 9.84
N ILE A 104 -23.58 -6.37 10.56
CA ILE A 104 -23.58 -6.91 11.92
C ILE A 104 -23.22 -5.83 12.93
N ASN A 105 -24.07 -5.61 13.94
CA ASN A 105 -23.69 -4.71 15.04
C ASN A 105 -22.60 -5.37 15.91
N PRO A 106 -21.38 -4.82 16.00
CA PRO A 106 -20.29 -5.41 16.78
C PRO A 106 -20.58 -5.49 18.29
N ARG A 107 -21.56 -4.73 18.81
CA ARG A 107 -21.94 -4.75 20.23
C ARG A 107 -22.61 -6.05 20.65
N ASP A 108 -23.48 -6.61 19.80
CA ASP A 108 -24.31 -7.77 20.14
C ASP A 108 -24.32 -8.88 19.09
N GLY A 109 -23.58 -8.71 17.99
CA GLY A 109 -23.44 -9.71 16.93
C GLY A 109 -24.71 -9.92 16.11
N LYS A 110 -25.72 -9.03 16.24
CA LYS A 110 -27.00 -9.20 15.53
C LYS A 110 -26.98 -8.51 14.17
N PRO A 111 -27.66 -9.09 13.17
CA PRO A 111 -27.87 -8.43 11.88
C PRO A 111 -28.76 -7.19 12.07
N VAL A 112 -28.32 -6.06 11.53
CA VAL A 112 -29.03 -4.78 11.53
C VAL A 112 -29.78 -4.58 10.21
N ARG A 113 -29.12 -4.93 9.10
CA ARG A 113 -29.63 -4.74 7.75
C ARG A 113 -29.01 -5.77 6.82
N ARG A 114 -29.80 -6.29 5.88
CA ARG A 114 -29.31 -7.10 4.76
C ARG A 114 -29.11 -6.25 3.52
N VAL A 115 -28.00 -6.45 2.81
CA VAL A 115 -27.66 -5.71 1.57
C VAL A 115 -26.98 -6.64 0.56
N LYS A 116 -27.14 -6.35 -0.72
CA LYS A 116 -26.36 -7.00 -1.78
C LYS A 116 -24.87 -6.70 -1.61
N ALA A 117 -24.03 -7.74 -1.59
CA ALA A 117 -22.58 -7.58 -1.48
C ALA A 117 -22.01 -6.70 -2.60
N ARG A 118 -22.57 -6.86 -3.81
CA ARG A 118 -22.25 -6.07 -4.99
C ARG A 118 -22.38 -4.56 -4.78
N VAL A 119 -23.36 -4.09 -4.00
CA VAL A 119 -23.57 -2.64 -3.75
C VAL A 119 -22.38 -2.05 -2.98
N ILE A 120 -21.89 -2.76 -1.95
CA ILE A 120 -20.72 -2.30 -1.18
C ILE A 120 -19.50 -2.28 -2.09
N PHE A 121 -19.32 -3.34 -2.89
CA PHE A 121 -18.20 -3.46 -3.81
C PHE A 121 -18.19 -2.37 -4.89
N ASP A 122 -19.33 -2.09 -5.52
CA ASP A 122 -19.46 -1.04 -6.54
C ASP A 122 -19.19 0.35 -5.95
N LEU A 123 -19.62 0.59 -4.70
CA LEU A 123 -19.33 1.84 -4.00
C LEU A 123 -17.83 2.00 -3.67
N LEU A 124 -17.15 0.90 -3.31
CA LEU A 124 -15.69 0.87 -3.14
C LEU A 124 -14.98 1.25 -4.43
N VAL A 125 -15.34 0.57 -5.52
CA VAL A 125 -14.78 0.78 -6.87
C VAL A 125 -14.94 2.24 -7.29
N TYR A 126 -16.15 2.78 -7.15
CA TYR A 126 -16.42 4.16 -7.56
C TYR A 126 -15.66 5.20 -6.72
N ASN A 127 -15.62 5.05 -5.39
CA ASN A 127 -14.92 6.03 -4.54
C ASN A 127 -13.40 5.97 -4.70
N ALA A 128 -12.84 4.78 -4.87
CA ALA A 128 -11.43 4.61 -5.16
C ALA A 128 -11.05 5.17 -6.53
N TRP A 129 -11.91 5.01 -7.55
CA TRP A 129 -11.74 5.67 -8.85
C TRP A 129 -11.83 7.20 -8.74
N LYS A 130 -12.76 7.72 -7.93
CA LYS A 130 -12.99 9.16 -7.75
C LYS A 130 -11.86 9.83 -6.97
N SER A 131 -11.37 9.22 -5.90
CA SER A 131 -10.52 9.86 -4.89
C SER A 131 -9.24 9.10 -4.51
N GLY A 132 -9.05 7.88 -5.00
CA GLY A 132 -7.94 6.99 -4.59
C GLY A 132 -8.14 6.31 -3.22
N ASP A 133 -9.22 6.61 -2.51
CA ASP A 133 -9.62 6.03 -1.23
C ASP A 133 -11.08 5.53 -1.32
N PRO A 134 -11.49 4.49 -0.57
CA PRO A 134 -10.65 3.63 0.25
C PRO A 134 -9.88 2.58 -0.58
N GLY A 135 -8.76 2.10 -0.03
CA GLY A 135 -8.15 0.85 -0.47
C GLY A 135 -8.94 -0.39 0.00
N ILE A 136 -8.50 -1.58 -0.42
CA ILE A 136 -9.03 -2.86 0.09
C ILE A 136 -7.93 -3.66 0.79
N ILE A 137 -8.28 -4.32 1.89
CA ILE A 137 -7.41 -5.21 2.65
C ILE A 137 -8.12 -6.55 2.83
N PHE A 138 -7.49 -7.65 2.42
CA PHE A 138 -8.00 -9.00 2.63
C PHE A 138 -7.62 -9.46 4.04
N VAL A 139 -8.45 -9.11 5.03
CA VAL A 139 -8.12 -9.25 6.46
C VAL A 139 -7.95 -10.71 6.87
N ASP A 140 -8.71 -11.62 6.26
CA ASP A 140 -8.57 -13.06 6.45
C ASP A 140 -7.24 -13.60 5.92
N ARG A 141 -6.72 -13.05 4.81
CA ARG A 141 -5.38 -13.39 4.31
C ARG A 141 -4.28 -12.84 5.22
N LEU A 142 -4.48 -11.65 5.79
CA LEU A 142 -3.55 -11.11 6.78
C LEU A 142 -3.45 -12.04 7.99
N ASP A 143 -4.59 -12.45 8.54
CA ASP A 143 -4.63 -13.26 9.76
C ASP A 143 -4.29 -14.74 9.50
N ARG A 144 -4.62 -15.29 8.32
CA ARG A 144 -4.14 -16.62 7.88
C ARG A 144 -2.61 -16.71 7.90
N ASP A 145 -1.95 -15.63 7.48
CA ASP A 145 -0.48 -15.56 7.40
C ASP A 145 0.15 -14.99 8.68
N ASN A 146 -0.63 -14.83 9.76
CA ASN A 146 -0.16 -14.40 11.07
C ASN A 146 0.74 -15.49 11.68
N PRO A 147 2.01 -15.19 12.02
CA PRO A 147 2.91 -16.19 12.59
C PRO A 147 2.57 -16.55 14.04
N THR A 148 1.83 -15.69 14.76
CA THR A 148 1.54 -15.83 16.18
C THR A 148 0.04 -15.73 16.49
N PRO A 149 -0.81 -16.58 15.88
CA PRO A 149 -2.26 -16.50 16.03
C PRO A 149 -2.74 -16.76 17.47
N HIS A 150 -1.93 -17.44 18.28
CA HIS A 150 -2.20 -17.67 19.70
C HIS A 150 -2.05 -16.41 20.58
N ILE A 151 -1.42 -15.34 20.07
CA ILE A 151 -1.26 -14.06 20.76
C ILE A 151 -2.43 -13.11 20.47
N GLY A 152 -2.98 -13.16 19.26
CA GLY A 152 -4.11 -12.33 18.84
C GLY A 152 -4.30 -12.36 17.34
N HIS A 153 -5.29 -11.59 16.88
CA HIS A 153 -5.67 -11.48 15.47
C HIS A 153 -5.14 -10.20 14.82
N ILE A 154 -4.76 -10.30 13.55
CA ILE A 154 -4.39 -9.14 12.73
C ILE A 154 -5.65 -8.56 12.10
N GLU A 155 -6.00 -7.35 12.52
CA GLU A 155 -7.22 -6.65 12.05
C GLU A 155 -6.91 -5.33 11.34
N SER A 156 -5.65 -4.91 11.30
CA SER A 156 -5.23 -3.67 10.67
C SER A 156 -3.80 -3.73 10.13
N THR A 157 -3.42 -2.69 9.39
CA THR A 157 -2.07 -2.47 8.89
C THR A 157 -1.56 -1.11 9.34
N ASN A 158 -0.25 -0.87 9.21
CA ASN A 158 0.30 0.48 9.26
C ASN A 158 -0.21 1.36 8.07
N PRO A 159 0.10 2.68 8.05
CA PRO A 159 -0.40 3.63 7.04
C PRO A 159 -0.23 3.24 5.57
N CYS A 160 0.83 2.50 5.23
CA CYS A 160 1.17 2.19 3.85
C CYS A 160 0.77 0.75 3.45
N GLY A 161 0.12 0.00 4.34
CA GLY A 161 -0.45 -1.33 4.06
C GLY A 161 0.53 -2.50 4.12
N GLU A 162 1.84 -2.27 4.24
CA GLU A 162 2.89 -3.28 4.14
C GLU A 162 3.16 -4.04 5.44
N GLN A 163 2.71 -3.52 6.58
CA GLN A 163 2.86 -4.14 7.89
C GLN A 163 1.50 -4.48 8.50
N PRO A 164 1.02 -5.71 8.31
CA PRO A 164 -0.04 -6.32 9.11
C PRO A 164 0.47 -6.55 10.54
N LEU A 165 -0.17 -5.91 11.51
CA LEU A 165 0.32 -5.87 12.90
C LEU A 165 -0.78 -6.26 13.88
N LEU A 166 -0.38 -6.96 14.94
CA LEU A 166 -1.24 -7.19 16.10
C LEU A 166 -1.46 -5.88 16.88
N PRO A 167 -2.48 -5.81 17.75
CA PRO A 167 -2.66 -4.68 18.65
C PRO A 167 -1.38 -4.40 19.46
N TYR A 168 -0.98 -3.12 19.49
CA TYR A 168 0.26 -2.65 20.13
C TYR A 168 1.56 -3.22 19.56
N GLU A 169 1.54 -3.91 18.42
CA GLU A 169 2.76 -4.35 17.76
C GLU A 169 3.36 -3.24 16.88
N ALA A 170 4.67 -3.30 16.65
CA ALA A 170 5.38 -2.41 15.74
C ALA A 170 6.45 -3.19 14.97
N CYS A 171 6.96 -2.60 13.90
CA CYS A 171 7.99 -3.19 13.07
C CYS A 171 9.02 -2.12 12.67
N ASN A 172 10.30 -2.47 12.70
CA ASN A 172 11.36 -1.67 12.11
C ASN A 172 11.67 -2.17 10.68
N LEU A 173 11.94 -1.23 9.78
CA LEU A 173 12.05 -1.50 8.34
C LEU A 173 13.46 -1.24 7.82
N GLY A 174 13.86 -1.97 6.79
CA GLY A 174 15.07 -1.73 6.00
C GLY A 174 14.83 -2.09 4.53
N SER A 175 15.61 -1.53 3.61
CA SER A 175 15.44 -1.83 2.18
C SER A 175 16.78 -1.94 1.45
N ILE A 176 16.95 -3.01 0.68
CA ILE A 176 18.15 -3.27 -0.11
C ILE A 176 17.99 -2.61 -1.48
N ASN A 177 18.97 -1.80 -1.90
CA ASN A 177 19.00 -1.22 -3.25
C ASN A 177 19.48 -2.26 -4.27
N LEU A 178 18.54 -2.91 -4.96
CA LEU A 178 18.82 -3.98 -5.93
C LEU A 178 19.68 -3.54 -7.11
N SER A 179 19.63 -2.26 -7.48
CA SER A 179 20.44 -1.73 -8.57
C SER A 179 21.95 -1.85 -8.35
N LYS A 180 22.40 -2.03 -7.09
CA LYS A 180 23.82 -2.18 -6.73
C LYS A 180 24.34 -3.61 -6.86
N PHE A 181 23.49 -4.56 -7.21
CA PHE A 181 23.83 -5.99 -7.30
C PHE A 181 23.87 -6.49 -8.74
N VAL A 182 23.82 -5.60 -9.74
CA VAL A 182 23.99 -5.98 -11.14
C VAL A 182 25.42 -5.67 -11.59
N LYS A 183 26.12 -6.69 -12.10
CA LYS A 183 27.46 -6.60 -12.70
C LYS A 183 27.46 -7.34 -14.03
N ASP A 184 27.91 -6.68 -15.10
CA ASP A 184 27.99 -7.25 -16.45
C ASP A 184 26.69 -7.94 -16.92
N GLY A 185 25.54 -7.33 -16.61
CA GLY A 185 24.22 -7.85 -16.97
C GLY A 185 23.77 -9.08 -16.17
N LYS A 186 24.43 -9.39 -15.05
CA LYS A 186 24.10 -10.50 -14.15
C LYS A 186 23.96 -10.04 -12.71
N ILE A 187 23.19 -10.77 -11.92
CA ILE A 187 22.99 -10.49 -10.50
C ILE A 187 24.10 -11.15 -9.68
N ASP A 188 24.72 -10.39 -8.80
CA ASP A 188 25.72 -10.83 -7.82
C ASP A 188 25.02 -11.36 -6.55
N TYR A 189 24.57 -12.62 -6.62
CA TYR A 189 23.83 -13.27 -5.53
C TYR A 189 24.66 -13.50 -4.27
N GLU A 190 25.97 -13.70 -4.40
CA GLU A 190 26.85 -13.87 -3.24
C GLU A 190 26.93 -12.57 -2.43
N HIS A 191 27.15 -11.43 -3.10
CA HIS A 191 27.13 -10.14 -2.42
C HIS A 191 25.74 -9.80 -1.86
N LEU A 192 24.66 -10.13 -2.60
CA LEU A 192 23.30 -9.94 -2.10
C LEU A 192 23.05 -10.73 -0.81
N LYS A 193 23.55 -11.97 -0.72
CA LYS A 193 23.45 -12.81 0.47
C LYS A 193 24.09 -12.16 1.70
N GLU A 194 25.31 -11.66 1.55
CA GLU A 194 26.05 -10.97 2.62
C GLU A 194 25.29 -9.75 3.15
N VAL A 195 24.70 -8.97 2.23
CA VAL A 195 23.91 -7.79 2.59
C VAL A 195 22.59 -8.18 3.27
N VAL A 196 21.90 -9.23 2.81
CA VAL A 196 20.70 -9.75 3.50
C VAL A 196 21.05 -10.18 4.93
N TYR A 197 22.15 -10.90 5.12
CA TYR A 197 22.60 -11.33 6.46
C TYR A 197 22.87 -10.14 7.37
N THR A 198 23.59 -9.15 6.85
CA THR A 198 23.90 -7.92 7.59
C THR A 198 22.63 -7.15 7.93
N ALA A 199 21.70 -7.03 6.99
CA ALA A 199 20.45 -6.30 7.17
C ALA A 199 19.54 -6.96 8.22
N VAL A 200 19.36 -8.29 8.19
CA VAL A 200 18.58 -9.02 9.20
C VAL A 200 19.19 -8.85 10.59
N HIS A 201 20.51 -8.99 10.72
CA HIS A 201 21.19 -8.79 12.00
C HIS A 201 21.08 -7.35 12.50
N PHE A 202 21.24 -6.37 11.61
CA PHE A 202 21.07 -4.96 11.92
C PHE A 202 19.64 -4.67 12.43
N LEU A 203 18.62 -5.15 11.70
CA LEU A 203 17.22 -4.95 12.08
C LEU A 203 16.85 -5.66 13.38
N ASP A 204 17.40 -6.85 13.67
CA ASP A 204 17.20 -7.50 14.98
C ASP A 204 17.79 -6.67 16.13
N ASN A 205 18.99 -6.09 15.93
CA ASN A 205 19.61 -5.22 16.95
C ASN A 205 18.79 -3.93 17.18
N VAL A 206 18.15 -3.39 16.14
CA VAL A 206 17.31 -2.18 16.26
C VAL A 206 16.15 -2.40 17.24
N ILE A 207 15.60 -3.62 17.33
CA ILE A 207 14.55 -3.94 18.30
C ILE A 207 15.02 -3.67 19.72
N ASP A 208 16.24 -4.12 20.05
CA ASP A 208 16.80 -4.01 21.40
C ASP A 208 17.22 -2.57 21.73
N MET A 209 17.71 -1.83 20.73
CA MET A 209 18.15 -0.44 20.87
C MET A 209 17.01 0.58 20.87
N SER A 210 15.81 0.21 20.40
CA SER A 210 14.67 1.10 20.31
C SER A 210 14.02 1.37 21.67
N ARG A 211 13.48 2.58 21.83
CA ARG A 211 12.65 2.96 22.98
C ARG A 211 11.21 3.16 22.53
N TYR A 212 10.31 2.35 23.04
CA TYR A 212 8.89 2.41 22.66
C TYR A 212 8.11 3.34 23.60
N PRO A 213 7.10 4.04 23.10
CA PRO A 213 6.37 5.05 23.89
C PRO A 213 5.42 4.45 24.92
N LEU A 214 5.02 3.18 24.77
CA LEU A 214 4.11 2.47 25.67
C LEU A 214 4.71 1.11 26.03
N GLU A 215 4.50 0.68 27.28
CA GLU A 215 4.99 -0.61 27.78
C GLU A 215 4.33 -1.79 27.06
N GLN A 216 3.05 -1.67 26.66
CA GLN A 216 2.39 -2.70 25.85
C GLN A 216 3.11 -2.90 24.52
N ILE A 217 3.58 -1.81 23.90
CA ILE A 217 4.32 -1.87 22.63
C ILE A 217 5.68 -2.52 22.85
N ASP A 218 6.42 -2.12 23.89
CA ASP A 218 7.72 -2.72 24.20
C ASP A 218 7.60 -4.24 24.40
N ARG A 219 6.59 -4.69 25.17
CA ARG A 219 6.32 -6.12 25.40
C ARG A 219 5.99 -6.86 24.10
N MET A 220 5.08 -6.34 23.28
CA MET A 220 4.69 -7.00 22.02
C MET A 220 5.86 -7.08 21.03
N VAL A 221 6.59 -5.99 20.85
CA VAL A 221 7.71 -5.95 19.90
C VAL A 221 8.85 -6.86 20.36
N ARG A 222 9.21 -6.87 21.65
CA ARG A 222 10.23 -7.79 22.17
C ARG A 222 9.78 -9.25 22.16
N GLY A 223 8.48 -9.50 22.28
CA GLY A 223 7.89 -10.84 22.28
C GLY A 223 7.86 -11.51 20.89
N ASN A 224 7.52 -10.76 19.84
CA ASN A 224 7.42 -11.29 18.48
C ASN A 224 8.65 -10.99 17.62
N ARG A 225 9.39 -9.91 17.93
CA ARG A 225 10.60 -9.48 17.22
C ARG A 225 10.43 -9.35 15.70
N LYS A 226 9.28 -8.85 15.26
CA LYS A 226 9.00 -8.64 13.83
C LYS A 226 9.94 -7.60 13.23
N ILE A 227 10.52 -7.94 12.08
CA ILE A 227 11.26 -7.00 11.23
C ILE A 227 10.68 -7.00 9.82
N GLY A 228 10.98 -5.96 9.06
CA GLY A 228 10.54 -5.78 7.69
C GLY A 228 11.68 -5.39 6.76
N LEU A 229 12.40 -6.39 6.25
CA LEU A 229 13.39 -6.22 5.19
C LEU A 229 12.71 -6.27 3.83
N GLY A 230 12.85 -5.19 3.07
CA GLY A 230 12.36 -5.07 1.70
C GLY A 230 13.45 -4.71 0.71
N VAL A 231 13.01 -4.24 -0.46
CA VAL A 231 13.88 -3.82 -1.56
C VAL A 231 13.50 -2.44 -2.06
N MET A 232 14.44 -1.79 -2.72
CA MET A 232 14.28 -0.61 -3.58
C MET A 232 15.16 -0.76 -4.81
N GLY A 233 15.01 0.10 -5.81
CA GLY A 233 15.83 0.05 -7.03
C GLY A 233 15.47 -1.10 -7.98
N PHE A 234 14.27 -1.70 -7.86
CA PHE A 234 13.88 -2.84 -8.70
C PHE A 234 13.75 -2.46 -10.18
N ALA A 235 13.13 -1.32 -10.50
CA ALA A 235 13.03 -0.85 -11.89
C ALA A 235 14.42 -0.58 -12.50
N ASP A 236 15.31 0.05 -11.74
CA ASP A 236 16.69 0.28 -12.15
C ASP A 236 17.48 -1.01 -12.39
N MET A 237 17.25 -2.04 -11.56
CA MET A 237 17.87 -3.35 -11.75
C MET A 237 17.36 -4.01 -13.04
N LEU A 238 16.05 -3.97 -13.32
CA LEU A 238 15.51 -4.49 -14.57
C LEU A 238 16.09 -3.76 -15.79
N ILE A 239 16.25 -2.44 -15.71
CA ILE A 239 16.89 -1.63 -16.77
C ILE A 239 18.32 -2.11 -17.02
N GLN A 240 19.11 -2.35 -15.97
CA GLN A 240 20.48 -2.85 -16.11
C GLN A 240 20.56 -4.27 -16.68
N LEU A 241 19.52 -5.08 -16.47
CA LEU A 241 19.39 -6.42 -17.05
C LEU A 241 18.80 -6.40 -18.46
N GLY A 242 18.32 -5.24 -18.95
CA GLY A 242 17.67 -5.12 -20.25
C GLY A 242 16.24 -5.67 -20.29
N ILE A 243 15.57 -5.78 -19.15
CA ILE A 243 14.24 -6.40 -19.00
C ILE A 243 13.16 -5.31 -18.85
N PRO A 244 12.14 -5.26 -19.74
CA PRO A 244 10.98 -4.38 -19.56
C PRO A 244 10.17 -4.71 -18.31
N TYR A 245 9.75 -3.71 -17.54
CA TYR A 245 8.99 -3.91 -16.29
C TYR A 245 7.67 -4.67 -16.51
N ASN A 246 6.94 -4.34 -17.57
CA ASN A 246 5.67 -4.94 -17.95
C ASN A 246 5.87 -6.20 -18.81
N SER A 247 6.63 -7.17 -18.30
CA SER A 247 6.92 -8.43 -18.99
C SER A 247 6.87 -9.63 -18.03
N ASP A 248 6.62 -10.83 -18.57
CA ASP A 248 6.66 -12.07 -17.79
C ASP A 248 8.06 -12.36 -17.25
N GLU A 249 9.11 -11.95 -17.98
CA GLU A 249 10.50 -12.06 -17.54
C GLU A 249 10.75 -11.21 -16.28
N ALA A 250 10.21 -10.00 -16.20
CA ALA A 250 10.29 -9.17 -15.01
C ALA A 250 9.55 -9.78 -13.81
N LEU A 251 8.39 -10.42 -14.04
CA LEU A 251 7.66 -11.14 -12.99
C LEU A 251 8.47 -12.33 -12.46
N GLN A 252 9.06 -13.13 -13.35
CA GLN A 252 9.94 -14.24 -12.97
C GLN A 252 11.15 -13.73 -12.17
N LYS A 253 11.73 -12.61 -12.59
CA LYS A 253 12.86 -12.00 -11.89
C LYS A 253 12.49 -11.48 -10.49
N ALA A 254 11.29 -10.91 -10.35
CA ALA A 254 10.74 -10.52 -9.05
C ALA A 254 10.60 -11.72 -8.10
N GLU A 255 10.01 -12.81 -8.58
CA GLU A 255 9.84 -14.05 -7.81
C GLU A 255 11.18 -14.65 -7.40
N GLU A 256 12.13 -14.76 -8.35
CA GLU A 256 13.47 -15.29 -8.12
C GLU A 256 14.22 -14.52 -7.02
N ILE A 257 14.25 -13.18 -7.11
CA ILE A 257 14.99 -12.34 -6.17
C ILE A 257 14.33 -12.32 -4.80
N MET A 258 13.01 -12.15 -4.75
CA MET A 258 12.32 -12.08 -3.46
C MET A 258 12.33 -13.44 -2.75
N SER A 259 12.22 -14.54 -3.50
CA SER A 259 12.40 -15.90 -2.96
C SER A 259 13.79 -16.08 -2.36
N PHE A 260 14.85 -15.64 -3.07
CA PHE A 260 16.22 -15.67 -2.57
C PHE A 260 16.35 -14.88 -1.26
N ILE A 261 15.93 -13.62 -1.25
CA ILE A 261 16.00 -12.75 -0.06
C ILE A 261 15.23 -13.36 1.11
N SER A 262 14.03 -13.87 0.89
CA SER A 262 13.18 -14.47 1.94
C SER A 262 13.84 -15.70 2.56
N LYS A 263 14.37 -16.60 1.73
CA LYS A 263 15.08 -17.81 2.19
C LYS A 263 16.33 -17.43 2.98
N THR A 264 17.16 -16.55 2.42
CA THR A 264 18.40 -16.09 3.04
C THR A 264 18.15 -15.33 4.36
N ALA A 265 17.07 -14.54 4.43
CA ALA A 265 16.69 -13.87 5.68
C ALA A 265 16.29 -14.88 6.77
N LYS A 266 15.55 -15.93 6.41
CA LYS A 266 15.16 -17.02 7.33
C LYS A 266 16.38 -17.81 7.81
N GLU A 267 17.32 -18.10 6.92
CA GLU A 267 18.60 -18.72 7.27
C GLU A 267 19.35 -17.87 8.32
N LYS A 268 19.51 -16.57 8.11
CA LYS A 268 20.18 -15.71 9.08
C LYS A 268 19.41 -15.61 10.41
N SER A 269 18.09 -15.52 10.37
CA SER A 269 17.27 -15.45 11.58
C SER A 269 17.36 -16.73 12.43
N ARG A 270 17.50 -17.91 11.79
CA ARG A 270 17.75 -19.17 12.50
C ARG A 270 19.14 -19.20 13.14
N GLN A 271 20.18 -18.72 12.45
CA GLN A 271 21.52 -18.57 13.05
C GLN A 271 21.48 -17.65 14.29
N LEU A 272 20.76 -16.52 14.20
CA LEU A 272 20.58 -15.63 15.36
C LEU A 272 19.81 -16.30 16.48
N ALA A 273 18.91 -17.24 16.19
CA ALA A 273 18.18 -18.00 17.20
C ALA A 273 19.08 -18.99 17.94
N GLU A 274 20.05 -19.60 17.26
CA GLU A 274 21.07 -20.46 17.89
C GLU A 274 21.95 -19.65 18.86
N GLU A 275 22.31 -18.42 18.47
CA GLU A 275 23.17 -17.55 19.28
C GLU A 275 22.41 -16.85 20.43
N ARG A 276 21.16 -16.44 20.20
CA ARG A 276 20.43 -15.51 21.10
C ARG A 276 19.09 -16.04 21.60
N GLY A 277 18.70 -17.24 21.19
CA GLY A 277 17.38 -17.83 21.40
C GLY A 277 16.34 -17.38 20.37
N ALA A 278 15.26 -18.17 20.22
CA ALA A 278 14.11 -17.82 19.40
C ALA A 278 13.42 -16.51 19.87
N PHE A 279 12.51 -15.97 19.06
CA PHE A 279 11.62 -14.92 19.59
C PHE A 279 10.79 -15.47 20.78
N PRO A 280 10.55 -14.68 21.84
CA PRO A 280 9.89 -15.19 23.06
C PRO A 280 8.53 -15.87 22.85
N ASN A 281 7.71 -15.38 21.92
CA ASN A 281 6.40 -15.97 21.58
C ASN A 281 6.49 -17.13 20.57
N PHE A 282 7.65 -17.77 20.42
CA PHE A 282 7.84 -18.87 19.47
C PHE A 282 6.96 -20.08 19.82
N LYS A 283 6.85 -20.44 21.10
CA LYS A 283 6.03 -21.57 21.52
C LYS A 283 4.55 -21.29 21.25
N GLY A 284 3.87 -22.19 20.54
CA GLY A 284 2.50 -22.01 20.06
C GLY A 284 2.38 -21.21 18.75
N SER A 285 3.47 -20.66 18.21
CA SER A 285 3.49 -20.03 16.89
C SER A 285 3.27 -21.04 15.78
N VAL A 286 3.01 -20.57 14.56
CA VAL A 286 2.88 -21.46 13.39
C VAL A 286 4.15 -22.27 13.12
N PHE A 287 5.32 -21.74 13.47
CA PHE A 287 6.61 -22.42 13.32
C PHE A 287 6.72 -23.60 14.29
N ASP A 288 6.38 -23.37 15.57
CA ASP A 288 6.39 -24.41 16.61
C ASP A 288 5.36 -25.52 16.32
N GLN A 289 4.15 -25.15 15.90
CA GLN A 289 3.11 -26.10 15.53
C GLN A 289 3.51 -27.00 14.34
N ARG A 290 4.34 -26.49 13.42
CA ARG A 290 4.89 -27.25 12.29
C ARG A 290 6.15 -28.04 12.64
N GLY A 291 6.67 -27.91 13.86
CA GLY A 291 7.94 -28.51 14.27
C GLY A 291 9.16 -27.92 13.56
N GLU A 292 9.07 -26.66 13.11
CA GLU A 292 10.19 -25.96 12.48
C GLU A 292 11.29 -25.62 13.50
N PRO A 293 12.57 -25.53 13.08
CA PRO A 293 13.64 -25.13 13.98
C PRO A 293 13.43 -23.70 14.51
N PRO A 294 13.95 -23.40 15.72
CA PRO A 294 13.89 -22.06 16.32
C PRO A 294 14.30 -20.94 15.37
N ILE A 295 13.56 -19.83 15.39
CA ILE A 295 13.81 -18.64 14.58
C ILE A 295 13.77 -17.38 15.45
N ARG A 296 14.60 -16.38 15.14
CA ARG A 296 14.77 -15.19 15.99
C ARG A 296 13.66 -14.16 15.82
N ASN A 297 12.99 -14.13 14.67
CA ASN A 297 12.01 -13.11 14.29
C ASN A 297 10.73 -13.77 13.77
N ALA A 298 9.55 -13.32 14.22
CA ALA A 298 8.27 -13.87 13.77
C ALA A 298 7.97 -13.54 12.29
N THR A 299 8.45 -12.41 11.78
CA THR A 299 8.42 -12.02 10.37
C THR A 299 9.74 -11.38 9.98
N LEU A 300 10.13 -11.48 8.70
CA LEU A 300 11.41 -10.98 8.23
C LEU A 300 11.27 -9.99 7.07
N THR A 301 10.29 -10.20 6.20
CA THR A 301 10.23 -9.53 4.89
C THR A 301 8.96 -8.72 4.69
N THR A 302 9.08 -7.64 3.91
CA THR A 302 7.99 -6.71 3.53
C THR A 302 8.41 -5.94 2.28
N ILE A 303 7.48 -5.33 1.55
CA ILE A 303 7.83 -4.30 0.57
C ILE A 303 7.24 -2.95 1.00
N ALA A 304 8.11 -2.02 1.37
CA ALA A 304 7.73 -0.66 1.76
C ALA A 304 7.75 0.31 0.55
N PRO A 305 7.10 1.48 0.65
CA PRO A 305 7.15 2.50 -0.42
C PRO A 305 8.55 3.05 -0.68
N THR A 306 9.39 3.13 0.35
CA THR A 306 10.76 3.67 0.33
C THR A 306 10.92 5.14 -0.12
N GLY A 307 9.84 5.93 -0.18
CA GLY A 307 9.83 7.24 -0.85
C GLY A 307 10.90 8.27 -0.46
N THR A 308 11.46 8.24 0.74
CA THR A 308 12.61 9.11 1.12
C THR A 308 13.95 8.40 0.96
N ILE A 309 14.04 7.12 1.33
CA ILE A 309 15.30 6.38 1.34
C ILE A 309 15.74 5.99 -0.08
N SER A 310 14.81 5.85 -1.03
CA SER A 310 15.12 5.64 -2.45
C SER A 310 15.79 6.85 -3.08
N ILE A 311 15.35 8.06 -2.71
CA ILE A 311 15.97 9.34 -3.11
C ILE A 311 17.40 9.42 -2.55
N ILE A 312 17.58 9.11 -1.27
CA ILE A 312 18.93 9.06 -0.65
C ILE A 312 19.80 8.00 -1.34
N GLY A 313 19.21 6.85 -1.68
CA GLY A 313 19.87 5.76 -2.39
C GLY A 313 20.10 6.00 -3.89
N GLY A 314 19.58 7.11 -4.44
CA GLY A 314 19.66 7.45 -5.85
C GLY A 314 19.07 6.36 -6.76
N CYS A 315 17.91 5.81 -6.40
CA CYS A 315 17.28 4.70 -7.13
C CYS A 315 15.75 4.78 -7.14
N SER A 316 15.11 3.95 -7.96
CA SER A 316 13.66 3.79 -8.01
C SER A 316 13.08 3.34 -6.68
N SER A 317 11.88 3.81 -6.34
CA SER A 317 11.22 3.50 -5.07
C SER A 317 10.69 2.06 -5.02
N GLY A 318 11.06 1.30 -4.00
CA GLY A 318 10.46 0.00 -3.70
C GLY A 318 10.53 -0.96 -4.88
N ILE A 319 9.38 -1.55 -5.19
CA ILE A 319 9.13 -2.32 -6.41
C ILE A 319 8.35 -1.50 -7.45
N GLU A 320 8.19 -0.18 -7.25
CA GLU A 320 7.48 0.69 -8.18
C GLU A 320 8.25 0.80 -9.50
N PRO A 321 7.55 0.92 -10.65
CA PRO A 321 8.20 1.34 -11.88
C PRO A 321 8.65 2.79 -11.78
N LEU A 322 9.39 3.26 -12.79
CA LEU A 322 9.76 4.67 -12.86
C LEU A 322 8.49 5.54 -12.91
N PHE A 323 8.42 6.59 -12.10
CA PHE A 323 7.33 7.55 -12.24
C PHE A 323 7.53 8.47 -13.45
N ALA A 324 8.77 8.91 -13.65
CA ALA A 324 9.21 9.68 -14.80
C ALA A 324 10.66 9.30 -15.15
N VAL A 325 11.00 9.36 -16.45
CA VAL A 325 12.37 9.13 -16.94
C VAL A 325 13.21 10.41 -16.83
N VAL A 326 12.58 11.56 -17.06
CA VAL A 326 13.16 12.89 -16.91
C VAL A 326 12.14 13.76 -16.19
N TYR A 327 12.58 14.55 -15.21
CA TYR A 327 11.73 15.53 -14.55
C TYR A 327 12.47 16.85 -14.32
N ILE A 328 11.69 17.93 -14.22
CA ILE A 328 12.21 19.27 -13.96
C ILE A 328 11.98 19.60 -12.50
N ARG A 329 13.06 19.93 -11.80
CA ARG A 329 13.03 20.38 -10.42
C ARG A 329 13.23 21.89 -10.38
N ASN A 330 12.25 22.60 -9.81
CA ASN A 330 12.41 24.01 -9.50
C ASN A 330 13.35 24.17 -8.31
N VAL A 331 14.53 24.75 -8.53
CA VAL A 331 15.46 25.17 -7.47
C VAL A 331 15.24 26.66 -7.16
N MET A 332 15.84 27.12 -6.06
CA MET A 332 15.70 28.51 -5.60
C MET A 332 16.07 29.49 -6.73
N GLU A 333 15.41 30.65 -6.75
CA GLU A 333 15.58 31.70 -7.77
C GLU A 333 15.02 31.38 -9.17
N GLY A 334 14.02 30.49 -9.26
CA GLY A 334 13.31 30.22 -10.52
C GLY A 334 14.14 29.48 -11.56
N THR A 335 15.27 28.89 -11.15
CA THR A 335 16.10 28.06 -12.02
C THR A 335 15.49 26.66 -12.10
N GLU A 336 15.31 26.16 -13.32
CA GLU A 336 14.85 24.81 -13.58
C GLU A 336 16.05 23.88 -13.74
N LEU A 337 16.16 22.87 -12.88
CA LEU A 337 17.15 21.80 -13.01
C LEU A 337 16.51 20.58 -13.67
N LEU A 338 17.06 20.16 -14.80
CA LEU A 338 16.65 18.94 -15.50
C LEU A 338 17.34 17.73 -14.85
N GLU A 339 16.58 16.84 -14.24
CA GLU A 339 17.07 15.59 -13.67
C GLU A 339 16.67 14.43 -14.60
N VAL A 340 17.68 13.75 -15.15
CA VAL A 340 17.53 12.62 -16.08
C VAL A 340 17.88 11.32 -15.34
N ASN A 341 17.12 10.25 -15.56
CA ASN A 341 17.49 8.93 -15.05
C ASN A 341 18.92 8.56 -15.52
N PRO A 342 19.86 8.25 -14.62
CA PRO A 342 21.26 8.01 -14.98
C PRO A 342 21.48 6.89 -16.00
N TYR A 343 20.67 5.83 -15.98
CA TYR A 343 20.77 4.73 -16.94
C TYR A 343 20.27 5.15 -18.31
N PHE A 344 19.19 5.94 -18.36
CA PHE A 344 18.68 6.51 -19.60
C PHE A 344 19.70 7.44 -20.24
N GLU A 345 20.28 8.36 -19.45
CA GLU A 345 21.29 9.31 -19.92
C GLU A 345 22.50 8.58 -20.51
N ARG A 346 23.01 7.57 -19.81
CA ARG A 346 24.14 6.76 -20.29
C ARG A 346 23.83 6.09 -21.62
N ILE A 347 22.69 5.39 -21.73
CA ILE A 347 22.27 4.72 -22.96
C ILE A 347 22.08 5.73 -24.11
N ALA A 348 21.51 6.89 -23.82
CA ALA A 348 21.30 7.95 -24.81
C ALA A 348 22.62 8.51 -25.35
N LYS A 349 23.63 8.68 -24.49
CA LYS A 349 24.97 9.13 -24.89
C LYS A 349 25.71 8.05 -25.69
N GLU A 350 25.68 6.80 -25.22
CA GLU A 350 26.33 5.67 -25.90
C GLU A 350 25.74 5.38 -27.29
N GLN A 351 24.43 5.52 -27.45
CA GLN A 351 23.74 5.30 -28.73
C GLN A 351 23.61 6.58 -29.58
N GLY A 352 24.16 7.71 -29.13
CA GLY A 352 24.25 8.94 -29.92
C GLY A 352 22.93 9.68 -30.16
N PHE A 353 21.90 9.47 -29.33
CA PHE A 353 20.62 10.19 -29.43
C PHE A 353 20.40 11.24 -28.33
N TYR A 354 21.36 11.42 -27.41
CA TYR A 354 21.26 12.42 -26.35
C TYR A 354 21.30 13.85 -26.90
N SER A 355 20.31 14.68 -26.50
CA SER A 355 20.35 16.14 -26.62
C SER A 355 19.53 16.78 -25.51
N GLU A 356 19.88 18.00 -25.09
CA GLU A 356 19.09 18.72 -24.07
C GLU A 356 17.65 18.97 -24.52
N GLU A 357 17.45 19.25 -25.81
CA GLU A 357 16.12 19.44 -26.40
C GLU A 357 15.27 18.17 -26.26
N LEU A 358 15.83 17.00 -26.58
CA LEU A 358 15.17 15.72 -26.41
C LEU A 358 14.84 15.44 -24.94
N MET A 359 15.77 15.72 -24.02
CA MET A 359 15.52 15.50 -22.58
C MET A 359 14.40 16.40 -22.07
N ARG A 360 14.33 17.66 -22.52
CA ARG A 360 13.20 18.56 -22.22
C ARG A 360 11.89 18.09 -22.84
N GLU A 361 11.91 17.53 -24.05
CA GLU A 361 10.73 16.92 -24.68
C GLU A 361 10.21 15.72 -23.85
N VAL A 362 11.10 14.84 -23.40
CA VAL A 362 10.75 13.71 -22.51
C VAL A 362 10.18 14.21 -21.19
N ALA A 363 10.78 15.24 -20.58
CA ALA A 363 10.28 15.82 -19.34
C ALA A 363 8.87 16.42 -19.50
N ARG A 364 8.59 17.07 -20.63
CA ARG A 364 7.28 17.66 -20.94
C ARG A 364 6.20 16.61 -21.17
N THR A 365 6.54 15.53 -21.88
CA THR A 365 5.62 14.44 -22.20
C THR A 365 5.44 13.45 -21.04
N GLY A 366 6.40 13.41 -20.11
CA GLY A 366 6.41 12.51 -18.97
C GLY A 366 6.83 11.07 -19.28
N SER A 367 6.99 10.75 -20.56
CA SER A 367 7.19 9.39 -21.05
C SER A 367 8.01 9.40 -22.33
N VAL A 368 8.79 8.35 -22.56
CA VAL A 368 9.58 8.18 -23.78
C VAL A 368 8.80 7.54 -24.93
N GLN A 369 7.59 7.02 -24.68
CA GLN A 369 6.86 6.19 -25.66
C GLN A 369 6.54 6.96 -26.95
N HIS A 370 6.15 8.23 -26.83
CA HIS A 370 5.69 9.04 -27.97
C HIS A 370 6.73 10.02 -28.51
N VAL A 371 7.94 10.02 -27.95
CA VAL A 371 9.03 10.92 -28.35
C VAL A 371 9.76 10.36 -29.58
N ARG A 372 9.99 11.21 -30.59
CA ARG A 372 10.71 10.82 -31.82
C ARG A 372 12.23 10.78 -31.55
N GLY A 373 12.97 9.97 -32.31
CA GLY A 373 14.43 9.86 -32.18
C GLY A 373 14.92 8.89 -31.09
N ILE A 374 14.04 8.42 -30.20
CA ILE A 374 14.38 7.37 -29.22
C ILE A 374 14.18 5.98 -29.85
N PRO A 375 15.18 5.09 -29.83
CA PRO A 375 15.04 3.73 -30.36
C PRO A 375 13.96 2.90 -29.63
N GLU A 376 13.23 2.07 -30.37
CA GLU A 376 12.14 1.26 -29.85
C GLU A 376 12.55 0.33 -28.69
N LYS A 377 13.77 -0.22 -28.75
CA LYS A 377 14.32 -1.03 -27.65
C LYS A 377 14.47 -0.24 -26.35
N VAL A 378 14.84 1.04 -26.44
CA VAL A 378 14.97 1.92 -25.28
C VAL A 378 13.58 2.29 -24.76
N LYS A 379 12.62 2.58 -25.64
CA LYS A 379 11.23 2.86 -25.23
C LYS A 379 10.61 1.73 -24.42
N ARG A 380 10.81 0.48 -24.85
CA ARG A 380 10.34 -0.71 -24.15
C ARG A 380 10.97 -0.86 -22.76
N LEU A 381 12.22 -0.43 -22.59
CA LEU A 381 12.95 -0.56 -21.32
C LEU A 381 12.56 0.52 -20.31
N PHE A 382 12.33 1.75 -20.78
CA PHE A 382 12.04 2.91 -19.95
C PHE A 382 10.55 3.24 -19.91
N VAL A 383 9.74 2.25 -19.52
CA VAL A 383 8.31 2.45 -19.25
C VAL A 383 8.09 3.13 -17.89
N THR A 384 7.16 4.07 -17.86
CA THR A 384 6.74 4.75 -16.63
C THR A 384 5.49 4.12 -16.03
N ALA A 385 5.15 4.51 -14.80
CA ALA A 385 3.95 4.06 -14.11
C ALA A 385 2.65 4.31 -14.92
N HIS A 386 2.61 5.33 -15.77
CA HIS A 386 1.44 5.64 -16.60
C HIS A 386 1.46 4.93 -17.96
N ASP A 387 2.62 4.43 -18.40
CA ASP A 387 2.74 3.62 -19.61
C ASP A 387 2.35 2.15 -19.38
N ILE A 388 2.36 1.71 -18.12
CA ILE A 388 2.14 0.32 -17.74
C ILE A 388 0.64 0.05 -17.59
N HIS A 389 0.16 -0.97 -18.30
CA HIS A 389 -1.23 -1.41 -18.16
C HIS A 389 -1.51 -1.87 -16.71
N PRO A 390 -2.67 -1.55 -16.11
CA PRO A 390 -2.94 -1.80 -14.69
C PRO A 390 -2.76 -3.25 -14.23
N GLU A 391 -3.05 -4.21 -15.12
CA GLU A 391 -2.81 -5.64 -14.87
C GLU A 391 -1.37 -5.93 -14.45
N TRP A 392 -0.37 -5.35 -15.12
CA TRP A 392 1.04 -5.59 -14.82
C TRP A 392 1.44 -5.08 -13.44
N HIS A 393 0.84 -3.99 -12.97
CA HIS A 393 1.08 -3.52 -11.61
C HIS A 393 0.61 -4.55 -10.57
N VAL A 394 -0.60 -5.11 -10.74
CA VAL A 394 -1.16 -6.10 -9.82
C VAL A 394 -0.38 -7.41 -9.89
N ARG A 395 0.00 -7.85 -11.09
CA ARG A 395 0.81 -9.07 -11.28
C ARG A 395 2.20 -8.92 -10.65
N MET A 396 2.83 -7.76 -10.77
CA MET A 396 4.11 -7.49 -10.10
C MET A 396 3.97 -7.51 -8.58
N GLN A 397 2.91 -6.90 -8.05
CA GLN A 397 2.62 -6.96 -6.63
C GLN A 397 2.46 -8.41 -6.15
N ALA A 398 1.69 -9.22 -6.88
CA ALA A 398 1.47 -10.63 -6.57
C ALA A 398 2.77 -11.45 -6.61
N ALA A 399 3.65 -11.20 -7.59
CA ALA A 399 4.95 -11.85 -7.69
C ALA A 399 5.80 -11.66 -6.42
N PHE A 400 5.89 -10.43 -5.90
CA PHE A 400 6.59 -10.16 -4.64
C PHE A 400 5.84 -10.72 -3.42
N GLN A 401 4.51 -10.61 -3.39
CA GLN A 401 3.70 -11.02 -2.23
C GLN A 401 3.85 -12.52 -1.89
N LYS A 402 4.10 -13.37 -2.88
CA LYS A 402 4.36 -14.82 -2.71
C LYS A 402 5.51 -15.13 -1.74
N TYR A 403 6.50 -14.24 -1.67
CA TYR A 403 7.75 -14.48 -0.95
C TYR A 403 7.97 -13.51 0.22
N VAL A 404 6.95 -12.73 0.56
CA VAL A 404 6.97 -11.78 1.67
C VAL A 404 6.10 -12.29 2.82
N ASP A 405 6.64 -12.26 4.04
CA ASP A 405 5.90 -12.69 5.25
C ASP A 405 4.78 -11.70 5.60
N ASN A 406 5.09 -10.39 5.55
CA ASN A 406 4.13 -9.31 5.80
C ASN A 406 3.30 -9.00 4.53
N ALA A 407 3.14 -7.73 4.15
CA ALA A 407 2.43 -7.31 2.95
C ALA A 407 3.31 -6.44 2.03
N VAL A 408 2.74 -6.09 0.87
CA VAL A 408 3.39 -5.29 -0.17
C VAL A 408 2.68 -3.95 -0.30
N SER A 409 3.41 -2.85 -0.09
CA SER A 409 2.96 -1.52 -0.50
C SER A 409 3.22 -1.35 -1.99
N LYS A 410 2.15 -1.23 -2.77
CA LYS A 410 2.20 -0.99 -4.21
C LYS A 410 1.01 -0.13 -4.62
N THR A 411 1.27 0.93 -5.36
CA THR A 411 0.21 1.72 -6.00
C THR A 411 -0.07 1.17 -7.40
N VAL A 412 -1.33 0.86 -7.72
CA VAL A 412 -1.75 0.65 -9.11
C VAL A 412 -2.10 2.02 -9.69
N ASN A 413 -1.18 2.57 -10.48
CA ASN A 413 -1.38 3.87 -11.11
C ASN A 413 -2.31 3.70 -12.32
N LEU A 414 -3.25 4.62 -12.46
CA LEU A 414 -4.23 4.65 -13.53
C LEU A 414 -4.12 5.98 -14.28
N PRO A 415 -4.21 5.97 -15.62
CA PRO A 415 -4.27 7.21 -16.38
C PRO A 415 -5.56 7.97 -16.09
N TYR A 416 -5.57 9.28 -16.36
CA TYR A 416 -6.73 10.16 -16.13
C TYR A 416 -8.04 9.62 -16.72
N HIS A 417 -7.98 9.01 -17.90
CA HIS A 417 -9.13 8.48 -18.64
C HIS A 417 -9.56 7.07 -18.20
N ALA A 418 -8.92 6.48 -17.19
CA ALA A 418 -9.36 5.20 -16.62
C ALA A 418 -10.80 5.31 -16.09
N THR A 419 -11.50 4.20 -16.10
CA THR A 419 -12.91 4.06 -15.73
C THR A 419 -13.07 3.31 -14.40
N PRO A 420 -14.25 3.38 -13.74
CA PRO A 420 -14.54 2.53 -12.59
C PRO A 420 -14.35 1.03 -12.88
N ARG A 421 -14.61 0.60 -14.12
CA ARG A 421 -14.42 -0.80 -14.54
C ARG A 421 -12.97 -1.25 -14.48
N ASP A 422 -12.02 -0.33 -14.73
CA ASP A 422 -10.60 -0.63 -14.58
C ASP A 422 -10.23 -0.88 -13.10
N VAL A 423 -10.84 -0.13 -12.18
CA VAL A 423 -10.68 -0.34 -10.72
C VAL A 423 -11.31 -1.66 -10.29
N GLU A 424 -12.50 -2.00 -10.77
CA GLU A 424 -13.11 -3.31 -10.53
C GLU A 424 -12.19 -4.45 -11.02
N MET A 425 -11.66 -4.35 -12.24
CA MET A 425 -10.73 -5.34 -12.78
C MET A 425 -9.51 -5.49 -11.86
N ILE A 426 -8.93 -4.40 -11.38
CA ILE A 426 -7.78 -4.39 -10.47
C ILE A 426 -8.12 -5.12 -9.15
N TYR A 427 -9.25 -4.81 -8.54
CA TYR A 427 -9.67 -5.46 -7.29
C TYR A 427 -9.96 -6.96 -7.49
N MET A 428 -10.67 -7.32 -8.55
CA MET A 428 -10.95 -8.73 -8.88
C MET A 428 -9.68 -9.51 -9.20
N LEU A 429 -8.73 -8.89 -9.92
CA LEU A 429 -7.44 -9.51 -10.21
C LEU A 429 -6.61 -9.67 -8.95
N GLY A 430 -6.56 -8.66 -8.08
CA GLY A 430 -5.87 -8.74 -6.79
C GLY A 430 -6.44 -9.83 -5.89
N TYR A 431 -7.77 -9.96 -5.86
CA TYR A 431 -8.46 -11.07 -5.21
C TYR A 431 -7.98 -12.42 -5.78
N LYS A 432 -8.06 -12.62 -7.09
CA LYS A 432 -7.69 -13.89 -7.76
C LYS A 432 -6.21 -14.25 -7.60
N LEU A 433 -5.33 -13.26 -7.56
CA LEU A 433 -3.89 -13.47 -7.42
C LEU A 433 -3.42 -13.63 -5.97
N GLY A 434 -4.33 -13.59 -4.99
CA GLY A 434 -3.98 -13.90 -3.60
C GLY A 434 -3.25 -12.77 -2.87
N VAL A 435 -3.31 -11.52 -3.34
CA VAL A 435 -2.64 -10.41 -2.65
C VAL A 435 -3.32 -10.08 -1.32
N LYS A 436 -2.60 -9.42 -0.41
CA LYS A 436 -3.08 -9.05 0.93
C LYS A 436 -3.86 -7.73 0.98
N GLY A 437 -3.67 -6.87 -0.01
CA GLY A 437 -4.38 -5.60 -0.13
C GLY A 437 -4.11 -4.93 -1.47
N ILE A 438 -4.94 -3.96 -1.86
CA ILE A 438 -4.78 -3.22 -3.11
C ILE A 438 -5.09 -1.74 -2.88
N THR A 439 -4.24 -0.89 -3.47
CA THR A 439 -4.42 0.56 -3.54
C THR A 439 -4.36 1.00 -5.00
N VAL A 440 -5.29 1.85 -5.42
CA VAL A 440 -5.32 2.45 -6.74
C VAL A 440 -5.10 3.96 -6.63
N TYR A 441 -4.47 4.54 -7.64
CA TYR A 441 -4.36 5.99 -7.76
C TYR A 441 -4.58 6.38 -9.21
N ARG A 442 -5.66 7.10 -9.47
CA ARG A 442 -5.94 7.67 -10.80
C ARG A 442 -5.36 9.06 -10.90
N ASP A 443 -4.60 9.30 -11.97
CA ASP A 443 -4.09 10.63 -12.27
C ASP A 443 -5.24 11.65 -12.32
N GLY A 444 -5.09 12.77 -11.62
CA GLY A 444 -6.11 13.81 -11.49
C GLY A 444 -7.29 13.48 -10.56
N SER A 445 -7.25 12.40 -9.76
CA SER A 445 -8.28 12.08 -8.76
C SER A 445 -8.19 12.90 -7.46
N LYS A 446 -7.03 13.53 -7.19
CA LYS A 446 -6.82 14.46 -6.08
C LYS A 446 -6.41 15.83 -6.63
N SER A 447 -6.90 16.89 -6.00
CA SER A 447 -6.61 18.30 -6.27
C SER A 447 -5.12 18.65 -6.15
N GLU A 448 -4.45 18.11 -5.12
CA GLU A 448 -3.00 18.21 -4.91
C GLU A 448 -2.32 16.87 -5.24
N GLN A 449 -1.36 16.90 -6.17
CA GLN A 449 -0.49 15.76 -6.47
C GLN A 449 0.88 15.96 -5.82
N VAL A 450 1.47 14.88 -5.30
CA VAL A 450 2.82 14.92 -4.71
C VAL A 450 3.90 14.99 -5.80
N ILE A 451 3.61 14.46 -7.00
CA ILE A 451 4.51 14.47 -8.15
C ILE A 451 3.68 14.84 -9.38
N TYR A 452 4.08 15.90 -10.07
CA TYR A 452 3.42 16.38 -11.29
C TYR A 452 4.18 15.89 -12.52
N ILE A 453 3.44 15.52 -13.57
CA ILE A 453 4.00 15.24 -14.89
C ILE A 453 3.74 16.45 -15.79
N GLY A 454 4.83 17.07 -16.26
CA GLY A 454 4.77 18.23 -17.17
C GLY A 454 4.14 19.49 -16.54
N ASP A 455 3.68 20.41 -17.39
CA ASP A 455 3.15 21.73 -17.02
C ASP A 455 1.67 21.69 -16.59
N SER A 456 1.30 20.68 -15.79
CA SER A 456 -0.09 20.34 -15.46
C SER A 456 -0.77 21.28 -14.45
N ARG A 457 -0.34 22.55 -14.36
CA ARG A 457 -0.93 23.55 -13.45
C ARG A 457 -2.29 24.11 -13.89
N ASN A 458 -2.78 23.79 -15.09
CA ASN A 458 -4.00 24.38 -15.68
C ASN A 458 -4.96 23.35 -16.33
N ARG A 459 -5.42 22.33 -15.61
CA ARG A 459 -6.52 21.47 -16.10
C ARG A 459 -7.78 21.69 -15.27
N THR A 460 -8.79 22.29 -15.90
CA THR A 460 -10.11 22.57 -15.34
C THR A 460 -10.87 21.29 -14.98
N GLU A 461 -11.49 21.30 -13.80
CA GLU A 461 -12.36 20.25 -13.26
C GLU A 461 -13.48 19.90 -14.25
N THR A 462 -13.63 18.60 -14.55
CA THR A 462 -14.85 18.08 -15.16
C THR A 462 -15.52 17.14 -14.17
N THR A 463 -16.82 17.35 -13.97
CA THR A 463 -17.65 16.60 -13.03
C THR A 463 -17.65 15.12 -13.41
N PRO A 464 -17.30 14.19 -12.49
CA PRO A 464 -17.39 12.76 -12.75
C PRO A 464 -18.85 12.33 -13.00
N PRO A 465 -19.09 11.30 -13.82
CA PRO A 465 -20.45 10.81 -14.11
C PRO A 465 -21.11 10.20 -12.85
N SER A 466 -22.41 10.46 -12.67
CA SER A 466 -23.25 9.90 -11.62
C SER A 466 -23.49 8.39 -11.82
N VAL A 467 -23.42 7.60 -10.74
CA VAL A 467 -23.72 6.16 -10.75
C VAL A 467 -25.01 5.90 -9.96
N ASN A 468 -25.99 5.23 -10.60
CA ASN A 468 -27.21 4.78 -9.94
C ASN A 468 -26.99 3.39 -9.31
N LEU A 469 -27.07 3.27 -7.98
CA LEU A 469 -26.95 1.99 -7.26
C LEU A 469 -28.34 1.49 -6.83
N ASN A 470 -28.69 0.25 -7.21
CA ASN A 470 -29.96 -0.39 -6.86
C ASN A 470 -29.80 -1.21 -5.57
N LEU A 471 -30.55 -0.86 -4.53
CA LEU A 471 -30.48 -1.43 -3.17
C LEU A 471 -31.48 -2.56 -2.93
N GLY A 472 -32.13 -3.11 -3.97
CA GLY A 472 -33.14 -4.16 -3.86
C GLY A 472 -34.51 -3.66 -3.38
N ASN A 473 -34.55 -2.71 -2.44
CA ASN A 473 -35.77 -2.04 -1.94
C ASN A 473 -35.81 -0.51 -2.24
N GLY A 474 -35.02 -0.03 -3.20
CA GLY A 474 -34.95 1.39 -3.60
C GLY A 474 -33.68 1.74 -4.37
N PHE A 475 -33.58 2.96 -4.89
CA PHE A 475 -32.36 3.50 -5.52
C PHE A 475 -31.61 4.41 -4.53
N LEU A 476 -30.28 4.28 -4.44
CA LEU A 476 -29.43 5.32 -3.84
C LEU A 476 -28.91 6.20 -4.99
N ASN A 477 -29.36 7.45 -5.03
CA ASN A 477 -28.83 8.44 -5.96
C ASN A 477 -27.67 9.15 -5.26
N VAL A 478 -26.43 8.90 -5.67
CA VAL A 478 -25.24 9.52 -5.06
C VAL A 478 -24.86 10.72 -5.92
N ASP A 479 -25.39 11.88 -5.55
CA ASP A 479 -25.05 13.15 -6.20
C ASP A 479 -23.56 13.49 -5.97
N SER A 480 -22.96 14.31 -6.83
CA SER A 480 -21.55 14.72 -6.70
C SER A 480 -21.24 15.45 -5.39
N GLU A 481 -22.28 15.98 -4.73
CA GLU A 481 -22.24 16.72 -3.47
C GLU A 481 -22.78 15.90 -2.27
N TYR A 482 -23.12 14.62 -2.45
CA TYR A 482 -23.72 13.80 -1.39
C TYR A 482 -22.76 13.58 -0.22
N SER A 483 -23.06 14.24 0.91
CA SER A 483 -22.24 14.32 2.12
C SER A 483 -22.71 13.38 3.24
N GLY A 484 -23.51 12.36 2.91
CA GLY A 484 -24.07 11.40 3.87
C GLY A 484 -25.31 11.96 4.57
N GLY A 485 -26.49 11.60 4.06
CA GLY A 485 -27.78 11.93 4.65
C GLY A 485 -28.90 11.25 3.88
N CYS A 486 -29.68 10.39 4.54
CA CYS A 486 -30.82 9.73 3.91
C CYS A 486 -31.94 10.75 3.63
N GLU A 487 -32.14 11.17 2.38
CA GLU A 487 -33.22 12.08 2.00
C GLU A 487 -34.63 11.48 2.17
N THR A 488 -34.74 10.15 2.35
CA THR A 488 -36.02 9.50 2.67
C THR A 488 -36.31 9.37 4.17
N CYS A 489 -35.49 9.96 5.05
CA CYS A 489 -35.75 10.05 6.48
C CYS A 489 -36.52 11.32 6.89
N THR A 490 -37.49 11.77 6.08
CA THR A 490 -38.48 12.76 6.52
C THR A 490 -39.84 12.09 6.77
N ILE A 491 -40.27 12.24 8.03
CA ILE A 491 -41.46 11.74 8.74
C ILE A 491 -41.29 10.36 9.39
#